data_AF-A0A564SVG2-F1
#
_entry.id   AF-A0A564SVG2-F1
#
_cell.length_a   1.000
_cell.length_b   1.000
_cell.length_c   1.000
_cell.angle_alpha   90.00
_cell.angle_beta   90.00
_cell.angle_gamma   90.00
#
_symmetry.space_group_name_H-M   'P 1'
#
loop_
_entity.id
_entity.type
_entity.pdbx_description
1 polymer ?
#
loop_
_entity_poly.entity_id
_entity_poly.type
_entity_poly.pdbx_seq_one_letter_code
_entity_poly.pdbx_strand_id
1 'polypeptide(L)'
;MKQFQYTIKDELGVHARPAGLLVKLAKQYASAITLEKNGKTCDMRKLMAVMGMGIRQGETVTVTAEGEDEAAAIEAVEKFLTENV
;
A
#
# COMPACT_ATOMS: atom_id res chain seq x y z
N MET A 1 15.82 1.36 -4.24
CA MET A 1 14.49 1.94 -3.98
C MET A 1 13.64 1.82 -5.24
N LYS A 2 12.43 1.27 -5.11
CA LYS A 2 11.40 1.19 -6.17
C LYS A 2 10.10 1.86 -5.71
N GLN A 3 9.36 2.47 -6.63
CA GLN A 3 8.08 3.11 -6.32
C GLN A 3 7.12 3.10 -7.51
N PHE A 4 5.83 3.18 -7.24
CA PHE A 4 4.78 3.41 -8.23
C PHE A 4 3.64 4.25 -7.65
N GLN A 5 2.79 4.78 -8.52
CA GLN A 5 1.55 5.47 -8.13
C GLN A 5 0.34 4.66 -8.55
N TYR A 6 -0.69 4.67 -7.71
CA TYR A 6 -1.95 3.99 -8.00
C TYR A 6 -3.13 4.83 -7.53
N THR A 7 -4.16 4.92 -8.37
CA THR A 7 -5.43 5.57 -8.05
C THR A 7 -6.43 4.51 -7.59
N ILE A 8 -6.95 4.68 -6.37
CA ILE A 8 -7.94 3.77 -5.78
C ILE A 8 -9.23 3.77 -6.59
N LYS A 9 -9.73 2.58 -6.94
CA LYS A 9 -10.91 2.39 -7.79
C LYS A 9 -12.12 1.87 -7.03
N ASP A 10 -11.90 1.16 -5.94
CA ASP A 10 -12.95 0.63 -5.07
C ASP A 10 -13.68 1.76 -4.35
N GLU A 11 -15.01 1.69 -4.35
CA GLU A 11 -15.90 2.71 -3.78
C GLU A 11 -15.72 2.88 -2.27
N LEU A 12 -15.32 1.82 -1.56
CA LEU A 12 -15.05 1.84 -0.12
C LEU A 12 -13.61 2.26 0.19
N GLY A 13 -12.76 2.38 -0.83
CA GLY A 13 -11.34 2.66 -0.72
C GLY A 13 -10.57 1.60 0.06
N VAL A 14 -9.49 2.00 0.75
CA VAL A 14 -8.68 1.07 1.54
C VAL A 14 -9.31 0.88 2.92
N HIS A 15 -10.37 0.08 2.97
CA HIS A 15 -11.10 -0.26 4.20
C HIS A 15 -10.49 -1.47 4.95
N ALA A 16 -11.12 -1.89 6.06
CA ALA A 16 -10.53 -2.85 7.01
C ALA A 16 -10.05 -4.17 6.40
N ARG A 17 -10.80 -4.72 5.42
CA ARG A 17 -10.48 -5.99 4.77
C ARG A 17 -9.25 -5.88 3.86
N PRO A 18 -9.23 -5.02 2.81
CA PRO A 18 -8.04 -4.88 1.96
C PRO A 18 -6.84 -4.36 2.76
N ALA A 19 -7.04 -3.48 3.75
CA ALA A 19 -5.94 -3.04 4.61
C ALA A 19 -5.29 -4.19 5.39
N GLY A 20 -6.09 -5.10 5.96
CA GLY A 20 -5.59 -6.29 6.67
C GLY A 20 -4.79 -7.22 5.76
N LEU A 21 -5.28 -7.45 4.55
CA LEU A 21 -4.59 -8.28 3.55
C LEU A 21 -3.32 -7.61 3.03
N LEU A 22 -3.35 -6.31 2.77
CA LEU A 22 -2.20 -5.51 2.34
C LEU A 22 -1.09 -5.53 3.39
N VAL A 23 -1.44 -5.39 4.67
CA VAL A 23 -0.48 -5.51 5.78
C VAL A 23 0.13 -6.91 5.86
N LYS A 24 -0.70 -7.95 5.66
CA LYS A 24 -0.23 -9.34 5.64
C LYS A 24 0.72 -9.58 4.46
N LEU A 25 0.45 -8.98 3.31
CA LEU A 25 1.32 -9.02 2.14
C LEU A 25 2.64 -8.30 2.42
N ALA A 26 2.59 -7.05 2.88
CA ALA A 26 3.76 -6.24 3.15
C ALA A 26 4.71 -6.87 4.18
N LYS A 27 4.17 -7.62 5.15
CA LYS A 27 4.97 -8.36 6.16
C LYS A 27 5.71 -9.59 5.63
N GLN A 28 5.46 -10.01 4.39
CA GLN A 28 6.20 -11.13 3.77
C GLN A 28 7.56 -10.71 3.23
N TYR A 29 7.80 -9.40 3.10
CA TYR A 29 9.01 -8.84 2.52
C TYR A 29 9.93 -8.25 3.60
N ALA A 30 11.24 -8.35 3.36
CA ALA A 30 12.26 -7.73 4.20
C ALA A 30 12.32 -6.21 3.99
N SER A 31 11.98 -5.74 2.79
CA SER A 31 11.96 -4.33 2.43
C SER A 31 11.03 -3.51 3.32
N ALA A 32 11.44 -2.26 3.59
CA ALA A 32 10.54 -1.26 4.13
C ALA A 32 9.56 -0.86 3.03
N ILE A 33 8.26 -1.04 3.27
CA ILE A 33 7.20 -0.66 2.33
C ILE A 33 6.39 0.48 2.95
N THR A 34 6.35 1.61 2.27
CA THR A 34 5.61 2.79 2.70
C THR A 34 4.51 3.14 1.70
N LEU A 35 3.46 3.78 2.22
CA LEU A 35 2.39 4.37 1.42
C LEU A 35 2.32 5.85 1.76
N GLU A 36 2.32 6.68 0.73
CA GLU A 36 2.12 8.12 0.82
C GLU A 36 0.79 8.55 0.20
N LYS A 37 0.09 9.45 0.88
CA LYS A 37 -1.09 10.16 0.40
C LYS A 37 -1.02 11.61 0.87
N ASN A 38 -1.11 12.56 -0.06
CA ASN A 38 -1.13 14.01 0.25
C ASN A 38 0.01 14.46 1.19
N GLY A 39 1.24 13.98 0.93
CA GLY A 39 2.42 14.31 1.74
C GLY A 39 2.47 13.67 3.13
N LYS A 40 1.51 12.79 3.47
CA LYS A 40 1.57 11.94 4.66
C LYS A 40 2.00 10.54 4.27
N THR A 41 2.93 9.97 5.04
CA THR A 41 3.48 8.64 4.78
C THR A 41 3.23 7.71 5.95
N CYS A 42 2.92 6.45 5.68
CA CYS A 42 2.81 5.40 6.69
C CYS A 42 3.56 4.12 6.31
N ASP A 43 3.97 3.34 7.32
CA ASP A 43 4.48 1.98 7.13
C ASP A 43 3.32 1.03 6.80
N MET A 44 3.38 0.40 5.63
CA MET A 44 2.33 -0.48 5.11
C MET A 44 2.17 -1.77 5.93
N ARG A 45 3.15 -2.10 6.79
CA ARG A 45 3.10 -3.26 7.71
C ARG A 45 2.30 -2.95 8.98
N LYS A 46 1.84 -1.71 9.17
CA LYS A 46 1.06 -1.28 10.34
C LYS A 46 -0.39 -1.01 9.97
N LEU A 47 -1.28 -1.97 10.25
CA LEU A 47 -2.71 -1.89 9.93
C LEU A 47 -3.38 -0.60 10.39
N MET A 48 -3.17 -0.20 11.65
CA MET A 48 -3.76 1.03 12.18
C MET A 48 -3.25 2.29 11.45
N ALA A 49 -1.99 2.28 11.00
CA ALA A 49 -1.45 3.40 10.24
C ALA A 49 -2.06 3.48 8.84
N VAL A 50 -2.15 2.35 8.12
CA VAL A 50 -2.80 2.26 6.80
C VAL A 50 -4.27 2.70 6.88
N MET A 51 -5.03 2.18 7.84
CA MET A 51 -6.42 2.58 8.05
C MET A 51 -6.56 4.07 8.41
N GLY A 52 -5.63 4.60 9.22
CA GLY A 52 -5.59 6.00 9.62
C GLY A 52 -5.32 6.98 8.48
N MET A 53 -4.79 6.51 7.35
CA MET A 53 -4.62 7.33 6.14
C MET A 53 -5.96 7.69 5.47
N GLY A 54 -7.02 6.94 5.78
CA GLY A 54 -8.38 7.20 5.29
C GLY A 54 -8.44 7.33 3.77
N ILE A 55 -7.81 6.38 3.06
CA ILE A 55 -7.65 6.39 1.60
C ILE A 55 -9.00 6.02 0.95
N ARG A 56 -9.52 6.90 0.09
CA ARG A 56 -10.83 6.82 -0.55
C ARG A 56 -10.70 6.62 -2.05
N GLN A 57 -11.80 6.22 -2.69
CA GLN A 57 -11.91 6.13 -4.14
C GLN A 57 -11.45 7.45 -4.82
N GLY A 58 -10.75 7.31 -5.94
CA GLY A 58 -10.25 8.43 -6.74
C GLY A 58 -9.00 9.10 -6.17
N GLU A 59 -8.57 8.77 -4.95
CA GLU A 59 -7.31 9.27 -4.42
C GLU A 59 -6.14 8.48 -4.99
N THR A 60 -5.07 9.21 -5.33
CA THR A 60 -3.80 8.60 -5.75
C THR A 60 -2.89 8.46 -4.54
N VAL A 61 -2.30 7.27 -4.42
CA VAL A 61 -1.26 6.96 -3.44
C VAL A 61 0.05 6.65 -4.13
N THR A 62 1.15 6.97 -3.48
CA THR A 62 2.49 6.53 -3.90
C THR A 62 2.91 5.40 -2.98
N VAL A 63 3.30 4.26 -3.55
CA VAL A 63 3.87 3.14 -2.79
C VAL A 63 5.35 3.09 -3.09
N THR A 64 6.16 2.99 -2.02
CA THR A 64 7.61 2.88 -2.12
C THR A 64 8.08 1.65 -1.37
N ALA A 65 8.98 0.89 -1.96
CA ALA A 65 9.72 -0.18 -1.29
C ALA A 65 11.22 0.08 -1.36
N GLU A 66 11.90 -0.16 -0.24
CA GLU A 66 13.34 -0.03 -0.13
C GLU A 66 13.91 -1.22 0.64
N GLY A 67 14.78 -1.98 -0.02
CA GLY A 67 15.41 -3.16 0.55
C GLY A 67 15.79 -4.21 -0.51
N GLU A 68 16.22 -5.38 -0.03
CA GLU A 68 16.79 -6.44 -0.88
C GLU A 68 15.76 -7.09 -1.82
N ASP A 69 14.49 -7.12 -1.41
CA ASP A 69 13.37 -7.69 -2.16
C ASP A 69 12.39 -6.62 -2.68
N GLU A 70 12.85 -5.37 -2.81
CA GLU A 70 12.01 -4.21 -3.16
C GLU A 70 11.26 -4.36 -4.50
N ALA A 71 11.87 -5.04 -5.48
CA ALA A 71 11.26 -5.28 -6.78
C ALA A 71 10.06 -6.24 -6.67
N ALA A 72 10.23 -7.35 -5.96
CA ALA A 72 9.17 -8.32 -5.72
C ALA A 72 8.06 -7.76 -4.83
N ALA A 73 8.43 -6.93 -3.85
CA ALA A 73 7.49 -6.25 -2.97
C ALA A 73 6.60 -5.25 -3.72
N ILE A 74 7.18 -4.40 -4.58
CA ILE A 74 6.41 -3.47 -5.40
C ILE A 74 5.46 -4.19 -6.34
N GLU A 75 5.93 -5.21 -7.07
CA GLU A 75 5.10 -5.95 -8.03
C GLU A 75 3.89 -6.60 -7.34
N ALA A 76 4.11 -7.23 -6.18
CA ALA A 76 3.02 -7.87 -5.45
C ALA A 76 2.02 -6.85 -4.87
N VAL A 77 2.50 -5.70 -4.38
CA VAL A 77 1.62 -4.65 -3.86
C VAL A 77 0.81 -3.99 -4.99
N GLU A 78 1.42 -3.70 -6.13
CA GLU A 78 0.73 -3.16 -7.30
C GLU A 78 -0.36 -4.10 -7.80
N LYS A 79 -0.05 -5.39 -7.88
CA LYS A 79 -1.02 -6.43 -8.23
C LYS A 79 -2.16 -6.49 -7.22
N PHE A 80 -1.85 -6.49 -5.92
CA PHE A 80 -2.85 -6.50 -4.87
C PHE A 80 -3.80 -5.31 -4.98
N LEU A 81 -3.26 -4.10 -5.15
CA LEU A 81 -4.08 -2.90 -5.29
C LEU A 81 -5.00 -3.00 -6.50
N THR A 82 -4.48 -3.41 -7.65
CA THR A 82 -5.27 -3.57 -8.88
C THR A 82 -6.42 -4.58 -8.76
N GLU A 83 -6.21 -5.67 -8.01
CA GLU A 83 -7.20 -6.75 -7.86
C GLU A 83 -8.20 -6.52 -6.71
N ASN A 84 -7.89 -5.63 -5.76
CA ASN A 84 -8.64 -5.55 -4.49
C ASN A 84 -9.11 -4.15 -4.09
N VAL A 85 -8.59 -3.06 -4.69
CA VAL A 85 -8.95 -1.66 -4.33
C VAL A 85 -8.87 -0.65 -5.48
#